data_AF-F8PEJ5-F1
#
_entry.id   AF-F8PEJ5-F1
#
_cell.length_a   1.000
_cell.length_b   1.000
_cell.length_c   1.000
_cell.angle_alpha   90.00
_cell.angle_beta   90.00
_cell.angle_gamma   90.00
#
_symmetry.space_group_name_H-M   'P 1'
#
loop_
_entity.id
_entity.type
_entity.pdbx_description
1 polymer ?
#
loop_
_entity_poly.entity_id
_entity_poly.type
_entity_poly.pdbx_seq_one_letter_code
_entity_poly.pdbx_strand_id
1 'polypeptide(L)' 'LPGLEEGRVPVFPAPTTFKYKINETSHSISRRQLPMLPAFAFTDYKFQGRSL' A
#
# COMPACT_ATOMS: atom_id res chain seq x y z
N LEU A 1 -9.83 -17.96 7.18
CA LEU A 1 -11.18 -17.35 7.09
C LEU A 1 -12.17 -18.49 6.87
N PRO A 2 -13.31 -18.53 7.57
CA PRO A 2 -14.33 -19.55 7.32
C PRO A 2 -14.74 -19.51 5.84
N GLY A 3 -14.66 -20.65 5.14
CA GLY A 3 -15.05 -20.77 3.73
C GLY A 3 -14.01 -20.33 2.68
N LEU A 4 -12.76 -20.08 3.05
CA LEU A 4 -11.69 -19.78 2.07
C LEU A 4 -11.08 -21.10 1.55
N GLU A 5 -11.16 -21.33 0.24
CA GLU A 5 -10.50 -22.46 -0.42
C GLU A 5 -8.99 -22.46 -0.22
N GLU A 6 -8.41 -23.66 -0.14
CA GLU A 6 -6.97 -23.86 -0.04
C GLU A 6 -6.25 -23.25 -1.25
N GLY A 7 -5.16 -22.52 -1.01
CA GLY A 7 -4.39 -21.82 -2.05
C GLY A 7 -4.92 -20.44 -2.46
N ARG A 8 -6.05 -19.96 -1.92
CA ARG A 8 -6.53 -18.60 -2.19
C ARG A 8 -5.93 -17.57 -1.22
N VAL A 9 -5.42 -16.47 -1.79
CA VAL A 9 -4.99 -15.29 -1.02
C VAL A 9 -6.16 -14.30 -0.96
N PRO A 10 -6.68 -13.97 0.23
CA PRO A 10 -7.76 -13.01 0.36
C PRO A 10 -7.21 -11.58 0.21
N VAL A 11 -7.62 -10.88 -0.84
CA VAL A 11 -7.22 -9.49 -1.10
C VAL A 11 -8.41 -8.57 -0.85
N PHE A 12 -8.29 -7.69 0.14
CA PHE A 12 -9.31 -6.72 0.50
C PHE A 12 -8.75 -5.30 0.51
N PRO A 13 -9.59 -4.27 0.27
CA PRO A 13 -9.14 -2.89 0.40
C PRO A 13 -8.65 -2.58 1.81
N ALA A 14 -7.37 -2.23 1.92
CA ALA A 14 -6.70 -1.89 3.16
C ALA A 14 -6.57 -0.37 3.30
N PRO A 15 -6.71 0.18 4.53
CA PRO A 15 -6.41 1.58 4.78
C PRO A 15 -4.89 1.82 4.79
N THR A 16 -4.46 2.95 4.27
CA THR A 16 -3.10 3.47 4.40
C THR A 16 -3.18 4.93 4.79
N THR A 17 -2.45 5.32 5.83
CA THR A 17 -2.44 6.70 6.33
C THR A 17 -1.10 7.35 6.01
N PHE A 18 -1.16 8.52 5.39
CA PHE A 18 -0.02 9.36 5.08
C PHE A 18 -0.02 10.55 6.03
N LYS A 19 1.08 10.72 6.77
CA LYS A 19 1.28 11.86 7.67
C LYS A 19 2.31 12.79 7.07
N TYR A 20 2.05 14.08 7.07
CA TYR A 20 2.98 15.11 6.61
C TYR A 20 2.85 16.38 7.46
N LYS A 21 3.87 17.23 7.44
CA LYS A 21 3.90 18.50 8.18
C LYS A 21 4.03 19.67 7.22
N ILE A 22 3.27 20.75 7.44
CA ILE A 22 3.40 22.03 6.76
C ILE A 22 3.44 23.12 7.82
N ASN A 23 4.47 23.96 7.83
CA ASN A 23 4.63 25.11 8.73
C ASN A 23 4.23 24.77 10.18
N GLU A 24 4.86 23.73 10.73
CA GLU A 24 4.64 23.19 12.09
C GLU A 24 3.28 22.50 12.34
N THR A 25 2.33 22.62 11.42
CA THR A 25 1.04 21.93 11.48
C THR A 25 1.17 20.51 10.94
N SER A 26 0.66 19.54 11.70
CA SER A 26 0.64 18.12 11.28
C SER A 26 -0.68 17.77 10.61
N HIS A 27 -0.60 17.17 9.42
CA HIS A 27 -1.73 16.71 8.64
C HIS A 27 -1.70 15.19 8.46
N SER A 28 -2.87 14.61 8.26
CA SER A 28 -3.03 13.17 8.04
C SER A 28 -4.10 12.91 6.99
N ILE A 29 -3.78 12.12 5.97
CA ILE A 29 -4.71 11.69 4.92
C ILE A 29 -4.78 10.17 4.94
N SER A 30 -5.99 9.63 5.04
CA SER A 30 -6.24 8.18 4.99
C SER A 30 -6.87 7.81 3.66
N ARG A 31 -6.33 6.77 3.01
CA ARG A 31 -6.87 6.20 1.76
C ARG A 31 -7.16 4.72 1.96
N ARG A 32 -8.32 4.25 1.51
CA ARG A 32 -8.65 2.82 1.44
C ARG A 32 -8.59 2.36 -0.01
N GLN A 33 -7.77 1.36 -0.29
CA GLN A 33 -7.59 0.83 -1.64
C GLN A 33 -7.14 -0.63 -1.60
N LEU A 34 -7.36 -1.38 -2.68
CA LEU A 34 -6.74 -2.70 -2.87
C LEU A 34 -5.20 -2.57 -2.75
N PRO A 35 -4.53 -3.45 -1.99
CA PRO A 35 -3.08 -3.39 -1.77
C PRO A 35 -2.32 -3.93 -2.99
N MET A 36 -2.54 -3.32 -4.16
CA MET A 36 -1.97 -3.73 -5.44
C MET A 36 -1.46 -2.51 -6.21
N LEU A 37 -0.41 -2.72 -7.00
CA LEU A 37 0.18 -1.72 -7.89
C LEU A 37 0.71 -2.43 -9.15
N PRO A 38 0.64 -1.79 -10.33
CA PRO A 38 1.29 -2.31 -11.53
C PRO A 38 2.81 -2.41 -11.33
N ALA A 39 3.41 -3.55 -11.67
CA ALA A 39 4.82 -3.84 -11.37
C ALA A 39 5.75 -3.80 -12.59
N PHE A 40 5.28 -3.34 -13.75
CA PHE A 40 6.10 -3.31 -14.98
C PHE A 40 7.19 -2.23 -14.96
N ALA A 41 6.96 -1.15 -14.21
CA ALA A 41 7.88 -0.03 -14.07
C ALA A 41 7.75 0.56 -12.68
N PHE A 42 8.89 0.76 -12.02
CA PHE A 42 9.00 1.43 -10.73
C PHE A 42 9.80 2.71 -10.91
N THR A 43 9.47 3.75 -10.14
CA THR A 43 10.41 4.86 -9.96
C THR A 43 11.61 4.37 -9.14
N ASP A 44 12.78 5.00 -9.31
CA ASP A 44 14.00 4.60 -8.58
C ASP A 44 13.75 4.52 -7.07
N TYR A 45 13.05 5.51 -6.52
CA TYR A 45 12.66 5.53 -5.10
C TYR A 45 11.80 4.32 -4.69
N LYS A 46 10.90 3.85 -5.56
CA LYS A 46 10.06 2.68 -5.28
C LYS A 46 10.80 1.36 -5.43
N PHE A 47 11.90 1.34 -6.18
CA PHE A 47 12.74 0.17 -6.39
C PHE A 47 13.83 0.01 -5.33
N GLN A 48 14.26 1.10 -4.69
CA GLN A 48 15.27 1.06 -3.61
C GLN A 48 14.94 0.00 -2.55
N GLY A 49 15.90 -0.90 -2.30
CA GLY A 49 15.78 -1.99 -1.33
C GLY A 49 15.07 -3.25 -1.85
N ARG A 50 14.74 -3.32 -3.15
CA ARG A 50 14.25 -4.54 -3.80
C ARG A 50 15.37 -5.19 -4.62
N SER A 51 15.44 -6.52 -4.60
CA SER A 51 16.21 -7.31 -5.57
C SER A 51 15.31 -7.77 -6.71
N LEU A 52 15.86 -7.89 -7.92
CA LEU A 52 15.21 -8.53 -9.06
C LEU A 52 15.44 -10.04 -9.03
#